data_AF-A0A438HDY5-F1
#
_entry.id   AF-A0A438HDY5-F1
#
_cell.length_a   1.000
_cell.length_b   1.000
_cell.length_c   1.000
_cell.angle_alpha   90.00
_cell.angle_beta   90.00
_cell.angle_gamma   90.00
#
_symmetry.space_group_name_H-M   'P 1'
#
loop_
_entity.id
_entity.type
_entity.pdbx_description
1 polymer ?
#
loop_
_entity_poly.entity_id
_entity_poly.type
_entity_poly.pdbx_seq_one_letter_code
_entity_poly.pdbx_strand_id
1 'polypeptide(L)'
;MDLLSTPTIAGDLLIIGIYGPCVVIGVERATGMLGWSTRLDNHPASLVAVSGTFYNWDFYVGTSSLEEASDQEHCCTFRGSLCKLDTKSGAILWKTLTLPDNGGGMGEYAGAAPLHVRECQEMENNQTVPTEPDQFVEPENHSDSILAFDLDTGDVKWYM
;
A
#
# COMPACT_ATOMS: atom_id res chain seq x y z
N MET A 1 14.09 15.12 6.99
CA MET A 1 12.91 14.87 6.15
C MET A 1 13.33 13.72 5.27
N ASP A 2 13.14 12.51 5.78
CA ASP A 2 13.65 11.32 5.12
C ASP A 2 12.66 10.94 4.04
N LEU A 3 13.03 11.22 2.79
CA LEU A 3 12.25 10.79 1.62
C LEU A 3 12.58 9.31 1.39
N LEU A 4 11.75 8.42 1.94
CA LEU A 4 11.84 6.99 1.62
C LEU A 4 11.45 6.72 0.16
N SER A 5 10.60 7.58 -0.43
CA SER A 5 10.24 7.53 -1.85
C SER A 5 11.20 8.35 -2.71
N THR A 6 11.60 7.80 -3.87
CA THR A 6 12.36 8.55 -4.87
C THR A 6 11.44 9.26 -5.86
N PRO A 7 11.73 10.51 -6.23
CA PRO A 7 10.98 11.21 -7.28
C PRO A 7 11.06 10.47 -8.63
N THR A 8 9.95 10.45 -9.37
CA THR A 8 9.84 9.84 -10.70
C THR A 8 9.67 10.92 -11.78
N ILE A 9 10.44 10.87 -12.86
CA ILE A 9 10.27 11.76 -14.01
C ILE A 9 9.20 11.18 -14.94
N ALA A 10 8.17 11.97 -15.24
CA ALA A 10 7.05 11.59 -16.08
C ALA A 10 6.73 12.73 -17.08
N GLY A 11 7.40 12.71 -18.23
CA GLY A 11 7.34 13.81 -19.20
C GLY A 11 7.92 15.10 -18.63
N ASP A 12 7.09 16.13 -18.52
CA ASP A 12 7.44 17.45 -17.95
C ASP A 12 7.16 17.54 -16.44
N LEU A 13 6.65 16.47 -15.83
CA LEU A 13 6.39 16.40 -14.40
C LEU A 13 7.48 15.62 -13.67
N LEU A 14 7.72 16.02 -12.42
CA LEU A 14 8.39 15.25 -11.38
C LEU A 14 7.33 14.82 -10.37
N ILE A 15 7.11 13.52 -10.23
CA ILE A 15 6.13 12.93 -9.32
C ILE A 15 6.83 12.51 -8.03
N ILE A 16 6.27 12.87 -6.88
CA ILE A 16 6.89 12.65 -5.56
C ILE A 16 5.86 12.07 -4.60
N GLY A 17 6.21 10.95 -3.96
CA GLY A 17 5.45 10.39 -2.84
C GLY A 17 5.84 11.05 -1.52
N ILE A 18 4.86 11.44 -0.72
CA ILE A 18 5.08 12.12 0.55
C ILE A 18 5.01 11.13 1.72
N TYR A 19 6.06 11.17 2.56
CA TYR A 19 6.13 10.39 3.79
C TYR A 19 5.28 11.04 4.89
N GLY A 20 3.95 10.89 4.78
CA GLY A 20 2.96 11.38 5.73
C GLY A 20 2.64 12.88 5.56
N PRO A 21 1.39 13.26 5.19
CA PRO A 21 0.24 12.41 4.90
C PRO A 21 0.41 11.57 3.61
N CYS A 22 -0.40 10.52 3.42
CA CYS A 22 -0.39 9.65 2.23
C CYS A 22 -0.83 10.40 0.96
N VAL A 23 0.09 11.19 0.41
CA VAL A 23 -0.12 12.10 -0.71
C VAL A 23 0.95 11.86 -1.76
N VAL A 24 0.54 11.95 -3.02
CA VAL A 24 1.44 12.05 -4.18
C VAL A 24 1.24 13.42 -4.79
N ILE A 25 2.33 14.08 -5.16
CA ILE A 25 2.29 15.36 -5.86
C ILE A 25 2.96 15.24 -7.23
N GLY A 26 2.44 15.97 -8.20
CA GLY A 26 3.10 16.23 -9.47
C GLY A 26 3.54 17.69 -9.52
N VAL A 27 4.83 17.93 -9.71
CA VAL A 27 5.39 19.27 -9.86
C VAL A 27 5.99 19.42 -11.26
N GLU A 28 5.87 20.61 -11.85
CA GLU A 28 6.52 20.94 -13.11
C GLU A 28 8.03 20.88 -12.95
N ARG A 29 8.70 20.11 -13.81
CA ARG A 29 10.16 19.92 -13.73
C ARG A 29 10.94 21.21 -14.01
N ALA A 30 10.42 22.08 -14.87
CA ALA A 30 11.10 23.31 -15.28
C ALA A 30 11.01 24.43 -14.24
N THR A 31 9.90 24.49 -13.49
CA THR A 31 9.57 25.62 -12.62
C THR A 31 9.48 25.24 -11.14
N GLY A 32 9.29 23.96 -10.84
CA GLY A 32 8.97 23.47 -9.49
C GLY A 32 7.55 23.80 -9.03
N MET A 33 6.70 24.36 -9.91
CA MET A 33 5.32 24.69 -9.56
C MET A 33 4.48 23.43 -9.37
N LEU A 34 3.61 23.44 -8.37
CA LEU A 34 2.66 22.35 -8.12
C LEU A 34 1.64 22.27 -9.26
N GLY A 35 1.62 21.15 -9.98
CA GLY A 35 0.61 20.85 -10.98
C GLY A 35 -0.63 20.21 -10.35
N TRP A 36 -0.42 19.19 -9.52
CA TRP A 36 -1.49 18.48 -8.82
C TRP A 36 -1.02 17.84 -7.52
N SER A 37 -1.97 17.54 -6.64
CA SER A 37 -1.76 16.84 -5.36
C SER A 37 -2.94 15.90 -5.11
N THR A 38 -2.64 14.64 -4.84
CA THR A 38 -3.63 13.58 -4.68
C THR A 38 -3.39 12.83 -3.38
N ARG A 39 -4.40 12.78 -2.52
CA ARG A 39 -4.38 11.97 -1.31
C ARG A 39 -4.84 10.54 -1.62
N LEU A 40 -4.00 9.55 -1.32
CA LEU A 40 -4.28 8.14 -1.62
C LEU A 40 -5.04 7.43 -0.50
N ASP A 41 -4.86 7.89 0.74
CA ASP A 41 -5.53 7.33 1.90
C ASP A 41 -5.81 8.38 2.98
N ASN A 42 -6.90 8.19 3.71
CA ASN A 42 -7.35 9.11 4.76
C ASN A 42 -6.90 8.69 6.16
N HIS A 43 -6.39 7.47 6.34
CA HIS A 43 -5.94 6.97 7.62
C HIS A 43 -4.84 7.88 8.20
N PRO A 44 -4.91 8.32 9.47
CA PRO A 44 -3.98 9.30 10.03
C PRO A 44 -2.51 8.87 9.98
N ALA A 45 -2.25 7.57 10.14
CA ALA A 45 -0.92 6.98 10.08
C ALA A 45 -0.45 6.63 8.66
N SER A 46 -1.27 6.84 7.63
CA SER A 46 -0.93 6.44 6.25
C SER A 46 0.11 7.36 5.61
N LEU A 47 0.96 6.77 4.76
CA LEU A 47 2.04 7.44 4.05
C LEU A 47 2.42 6.74 2.75
N VAL A 48 3.28 7.38 1.96
CA VAL A 48 3.93 6.78 0.80
C VAL A 48 5.41 6.54 1.14
N ALA A 49 5.77 5.28 1.39
CA ALA A 49 7.15 4.88 1.67
C ALA A 49 7.88 4.33 0.44
N VAL A 50 7.15 3.75 -0.50
CA VAL A 50 7.74 3.11 -1.69
C VAL A 50 7.89 4.11 -2.84
N SER A 51 8.89 3.87 -3.69
CA SER A 51 9.04 4.62 -4.93
C SER A 51 7.98 4.16 -5.93
N GLY A 52 7.33 5.10 -6.61
CA GLY A 52 6.37 4.76 -7.65
C GLY A 52 7.05 4.43 -8.97
N THR A 53 6.30 3.79 -9.86
CA THR A 53 6.73 3.42 -11.21
C THR A 53 5.90 4.16 -12.24
N PHE A 54 6.56 4.82 -13.20
CA PHE A 54 5.90 5.44 -14.35
C PHE A 54 5.93 4.49 -15.54
N TYR A 55 4.78 4.25 -16.15
CA TYR A 55 4.65 3.46 -17.37
C TYR A 55 3.46 3.95 -18.18
N ASN A 56 3.66 4.22 -19.48
CA ASN A 56 2.58 4.55 -20.42
C ASN A 56 1.60 5.66 -19.94
N TRP A 57 2.13 6.77 -19.40
CA TRP A 57 1.33 7.87 -18.82
C TRP A 57 0.59 7.58 -17.52
N ASP A 58 0.82 6.40 -16.95
CA ASP A 58 0.27 5.98 -15.68
C ASP A 58 1.38 5.92 -14.61
N PHE A 59 1.01 6.24 -13.38
CA PHE A 59 1.89 6.19 -12.22
C PHE A 59 1.36 5.20 -11.19
N TYR A 60 2.18 4.22 -10.82
CA TYR A 60 1.82 3.13 -9.92
C TYR A 60 2.57 3.28 -8.60
N VAL A 61 1.87 3.25 -7.47
CA VAL A 61 2.50 3.45 -6.16
C VAL A 61 1.73 2.77 -5.04
N GLY A 62 2.47 2.18 -4.10
CA GLY A 62 1.93 1.54 -2.92
C GLY A 62 1.74 2.51 -1.74
N THR A 63 0.76 2.22 -0.88
CA THR A 63 0.54 2.92 0.39
C THR A 63 1.00 2.06 1.57
N SER A 64 1.51 2.72 2.62
CA SER A 64 1.91 2.08 3.88
C SER A 64 1.40 2.89 5.07
N SER A 65 1.65 2.43 6.31
CA SER A 65 1.34 3.17 7.53
C SER A 65 2.44 3.09 8.58
N LEU A 66 2.29 3.90 9.64
CA LEU A 66 3.09 3.87 10.86
C LEU A 66 2.36 3.25 12.04
N GLU A 67 1.29 2.49 11.81
CA GLU A 67 0.54 1.87 12.92
C GLU A 67 1.38 0.87 13.72
N GLU A 68 2.41 0.27 13.12
CA GLU A 68 3.38 -0.60 13.81
C GLU A 68 4.15 0.10 14.95
N ALA A 69 4.25 1.43 14.90
CA ALA A 69 4.90 2.25 15.92
C ALA A 69 3.90 2.79 16.97
N SER A 70 2.62 2.42 16.86
CA SER A 70 1.54 2.89 17.73
C SER A 70 1.20 1.86 18.82
N ASP A 71 0.41 2.30 19.79
CA ASP A 71 -0.11 1.42 20.85
C ASP A 71 -1.10 0.39 20.28
N GLN A 72 -0.92 -0.89 20.64
CA GLN A 72 -1.71 -2.00 20.08
C GLN A 72 -3.19 -1.94 20.46
N GLU A 73 -3.54 -1.35 21.62
CA GLU A 73 -4.94 -1.20 22.04
C GLU A 73 -5.73 -0.18 21.19
N HIS A 74 -5.03 0.72 20.49
CA HIS A 74 -5.63 1.81 19.71
C HIS A 74 -5.27 1.77 18.21
N CYS A 75 -4.53 0.75 17.80
CA CYS A 75 -4.27 0.37 16.40
C CYS A 75 -5.03 -0.94 16.11
N CYS A 76 -4.96 -1.61 14.97
CA CYS A 76 -4.34 -1.26 13.71
C CYS A 76 -5.42 -1.57 12.67
N THR A 77 -5.78 -0.58 11.86
CA THR A 77 -6.92 -0.66 10.92
C THR A 77 -6.52 -0.37 9.48
N PHE A 78 -5.28 0.04 9.24
CA PHE A 78 -4.80 0.39 7.93
C PHE A 78 -4.52 -0.85 7.08
N ARG A 79 -5.09 -0.84 5.88
CA ARG A 79 -4.82 -1.83 4.84
C ARG A 79 -3.97 -1.21 3.74
N GLY A 80 -2.86 -1.88 3.43
CA GLY A 80 -2.02 -1.51 2.29
C GLY A 80 -2.79 -1.56 0.97
N SER A 81 -2.39 -0.69 0.03
CA SER A 81 -2.98 -0.68 -1.32
C SER A 81 -1.95 -0.36 -2.39
N LEU A 82 -2.20 -0.83 -3.60
CA LEU A 82 -1.56 -0.35 -4.82
C LEU A 82 -2.54 0.57 -5.55
N CYS A 83 -2.06 1.74 -5.98
CA CYS A 83 -2.84 2.71 -6.72
C CYS A 83 -2.23 2.94 -8.11
N LYS A 84 -3.10 3.14 -9.11
CA LYS A 84 -2.75 3.70 -10.42
C LYS A 84 -3.30 5.11 -10.54
N LEU A 85 -2.46 6.06 -10.92
CA LEU A 85 -2.83 7.46 -11.14
C LEU A 85 -2.58 7.86 -12.60
N ASP A 86 -3.46 8.70 -13.13
CA ASP A 86 -3.18 9.44 -14.36
C ASP A 86 -2.07 10.47 -14.08
N THR A 87 -0.97 10.39 -14.82
CA THR A 87 0.20 11.25 -14.58
C THR A 87 -0.09 12.74 -14.74
N LYS A 88 -1.02 13.11 -15.63
CA LYS A 88 -1.24 14.51 -16.01
C LYS A 88 -2.13 15.25 -15.02
N SER A 89 -3.17 14.57 -14.55
CA SER A 89 -4.18 15.14 -13.65
C SER A 89 -4.01 14.72 -12.19
N GLY A 90 -3.26 13.64 -11.93
CA GLY A 90 -3.15 13.02 -10.62
C GLY A 90 -4.38 12.22 -10.21
N ALA A 91 -5.37 12.04 -11.09
CA ALA A 91 -6.58 11.30 -10.76
C ALA A 91 -6.26 9.82 -10.49
N ILE A 92 -6.86 9.26 -9.42
CA ILE A 92 -6.78 7.83 -9.14
C ILE A 92 -7.64 7.11 -10.17
N LEU A 93 -7.03 6.27 -11.00
CA LEU A 93 -7.70 5.46 -12.01
C LEU A 93 -8.22 4.15 -11.41
N TRP A 94 -7.42 3.52 -10.55
CA TRP A 94 -7.86 2.42 -9.70
C TRP A 94 -7.01 2.34 -8.42
N LYS A 95 -7.58 1.68 -7.40
CA LYS A 95 -6.93 1.37 -6.12
C LYS A 95 -7.34 -0.04 -5.72
N THR A 96 -6.35 -0.89 -5.45
CA THR A 96 -6.56 -2.29 -5.02
C THR A 96 -5.95 -2.46 -3.64
N LEU A 97 -6.76 -2.89 -2.68
CA LEU A 97 -6.32 -3.24 -1.33
C LEU A 97 -5.71 -4.65 -1.37
N THR A 98 -4.60 -4.85 -0.66
CA THR A 98 -3.85 -6.14 -0.70
C THR A 98 -4.25 -7.10 0.42
N LEU A 99 -5.05 -6.63 1.37
CA LEU A 99 -5.63 -7.44 2.44
C LEU A 99 -7.15 -7.37 2.38
N PRO A 100 -7.90 -8.37 2.88
CA PRO A 100 -9.35 -8.33 2.94
C PRO A 100 -9.85 -7.29 3.96
N ASP A 101 -11.15 -6.98 3.91
CA ASP A 101 -11.76 -6.08 4.88
C ASP A 101 -12.03 -6.82 6.18
N ASN A 102 -11.48 -6.31 7.28
CA ASN A 102 -11.72 -6.84 8.60
C ASN A 102 -12.86 -6.11 9.34
N GLY A 103 -13.58 -5.21 8.67
CA GLY A 103 -14.70 -4.49 9.27
C GLY A 103 -14.28 -3.48 10.34
N GLY A 104 -13.01 -3.08 10.36
CA GLY A 104 -12.47 -2.12 11.34
C GLY A 104 -12.15 -2.72 12.70
N GLY A 105 -11.95 -4.04 12.78
CA GLY A 105 -11.40 -4.69 13.97
C GLY A 105 -10.05 -4.08 14.35
N MET A 106 -9.91 -3.71 15.63
CA MET A 106 -8.65 -3.22 16.17
C MET A 106 -7.68 -4.37 16.37
N GLY A 107 -6.39 -4.07 16.26
CA GLY A 107 -5.32 -5.06 16.39
C GLY A 107 -5.32 -6.12 15.31
N GLU A 108 -5.80 -5.84 14.10
CA GLU A 108 -5.86 -6.85 13.04
C GLU A 108 -4.88 -6.57 11.90
N TYR A 109 -4.80 -5.36 11.32
CA TYR A 109 -3.86 -5.08 10.21
C TYR A 109 -3.01 -3.83 10.44
N ALA A 110 -1.69 -3.98 10.45
CA ALA A 110 -0.73 -2.88 10.39
C ALA A 110 -0.13 -2.78 8.97
N GLY A 111 -0.95 -2.50 7.96
CA GLY A 111 -0.51 -2.53 6.55
C GLY A 111 -0.78 -3.87 5.88
N ALA A 112 0.26 -4.69 5.70
CA ALA A 112 0.16 -6.01 5.08
C ALA A 112 0.35 -7.16 6.09
N ALA A 113 0.65 -6.88 7.37
CA ALA A 113 0.97 -7.90 8.37
C ALA A 113 -0.16 -8.00 9.42
N PRO A 114 -1.00 -9.04 9.36
CA PRO A 114 -2.06 -9.19 10.34
C PRO A 114 -1.52 -9.67 11.68
N LEU A 115 -1.97 -9.09 12.80
CA LEU A 115 -1.53 -9.53 14.14
C LEU A 115 -2.01 -10.95 14.48
N HIS A 116 -3.24 -11.31 14.07
CA HIS A 116 -3.75 -12.69 14.23
C HIS A 116 -2.88 -13.73 13.48
N VAL A 117 -2.35 -13.36 12.30
CA VAL A 117 -1.41 -14.23 11.55
C VAL A 117 -0.13 -14.48 12.34
N ARG A 118 0.37 -13.50 13.14
CA ARG A 118 1.53 -13.73 14.03
C ARG A 118 1.23 -14.72 15.14
N GLU A 119 0.10 -14.59 15.82
CA GLU A 119 -0.31 -15.55 16.87
C GLU A 119 -0.46 -16.97 16.29
N CYS A 120 -1.02 -17.08 15.09
CA CYS A 120 -1.14 -18.34 14.37
C CYS A 120 0.22 -18.92 13.95
N GLN A 121 1.14 -18.10 13.44
CA GLN A 121 2.51 -18.53 13.14
C GLN A 121 3.23 -19.03 14.41
N GLU A 122 2.98 -18.43 15.57
CA GLU A 122 3.53 -18.92 16.85
C GLU A 122 2.93 -20.27 17.27
N MET A 123 1.65 -20.52 16.97
CA MET A 123 1.01 -21.82 17.19
C MET A 123 1.53 -22.90 16.23
N GLU A 124 1.69 -22.57 14.94
CA GLU A 124 2.21 -23.49 13.93
C GLU A 124 3.71 -23.76 14.10
N ASN A 125 4.51 -22.78 14.51
CA ASN A 125 5.94 -22.96 14.83
C ASN A 125 6.17 -23.96 15.98
N ASN A 126 5.16 -24.19 16.82
CA ASN A 126 5.19 -25.20 17.88
C ASN A 126 4.67 -26.57 17.42
N GLN A 127 4.37 -26.74 16.14
CA GLN A 127 3.94 -27.99 15.53
C GLN A 127 4.92 -28.36 14.40
N THR A 128 5.11 -29.66 14.17
CA THR A 128 6.05 -30.17 13.14
C THR A 128 5.34 -30.69 11.90
N VAL A 129 4.01 -30.61 11.89
CA VAL A 129 3.15 -31.08 10.80
C VAL A 129 2.45 -29.85 10.23
N PRO A 130 2.72 -29.49 8.96
CA PRO A 130 2.01 -28.39 8.30
C PRO A 130 0.51 -28.69 8.22
N THR A 131 -0.30 -27.68 8.50
CA THR A 131 -1.75 -27.72 8.27
C THR A 131 -2.04 -27.28 6.84
N GLU A 132 -2.71 -28.12 6.05
CA GLU A 132 -3.05 -27.81 4.66
C GLU A 132 -4.55 -27.96 4.40
N PRO A 133 -5.25 -26.92 3.90
CA PRO A 133 -4.75 -25.54 3.73
C PRO A 133 -4.49 -24.87 5.09
N ASP A 134 -3.66 -23.84 5.10
CA ASP A 134 -3.49 -22.98 6.29
C ASP A 134 -4.87 -22.45 6.70
N GLN A 135 -5.31 -22.85 7.89
CA GLN A 135 -6.66 -22.59 8.38
C GLN A 135 -6.86 -21.15 8.83
N PHE A 136 -5.77 -20.38 8.91
CA PHE A 136 -5.74 -19.05 9.54
C PHE A 136 -5.39 -17.93 8.56
N VAL A 137 -5.15 -18.25 7.28
CA VAL A 137 -5.07 -17.26 6.20
C VAL A 137 -6.47 -17.04 5.63
N GLU A 138 -6.98 -15.82 5.82
CA GLU A 138 -8.27 -15.41 5.26
C GLU A 138 -8.23 -15.40 3.72
N PRO A 139 -9.36 -15.70 3.04
CA PRO A 139 -9.44 -15.53 1.60
C PRO A 139 -9.04 -14.11 1.17
N GLU A 140 -8.28 -14.00 0.08
CA GLU A 140 -7.77 -12.72 -0.46
C GLU A 140 -6.80 -11.97 0.48
N ASN A 141 -6.22 -12.66 1.46
CA ASN A 141 -5.09 -12.15 2.23
C ASN A 141 -3.78 -12.40 1.48
N HIS A 142 -3.19 -11.32 0.98
CA HIS A 142 -1.92 -11.34 0.24
C HIS A 142 -0.75 -10.80 1.08
N SER A 143 -0.80 -11.01 2.40
CA SER A 143 0.34 -10.79 3.31
C SER A 143 1.54 -11.59 2.85
N ASP A 144 2.74 -11.01 2.97
CA ASP A 144 4.02 -11.66 2.64
C ASP A 144 4.07 -12.35 1.25
N SER A 145 3.26 -11.86 0.29
CA SER A 145 3.12 -12.43 -1.05
C SER A 145 3.70 -11.53 -2.13
N ILE A 146 4.07 -12.11 -3.28
CA ILE A 146 4.35 -11.38 -4.51
C ILE A 146 3.09 -11.35 -5.37
N LEU A 147 2.60 -10.16 -5.70
CA LEU A 147 1.37 -9.95 -6.45
C LEU A 147 1.65 -9.49 -7.89
N ALA A 148 0.83 -9.95 -8.84
CA ALA A 148 0.72 -9.36 -10.17
C ALA A 148 -0.67 -8.81 -10.45
N PHE A 149 -0.70 -7.59 -10.98
CA PHE A 149 -1.91 -6.83 -11.23
C PHE A 149 -2.15 -6.66 -12.73
N ASP A 150 -3.42 -6.69 -13.12
CA ASP A 150 -3.88 -6.16 -14.40
C ASP A 150 -3.65 -4.64 -14.45
N LEU A 151 -2.98 -4.14 -15.48
CA LEU A 151 -2.65 -2.72 -15.56
C LEU A 151 -3.87 -1.83 -15.86
N ASP A 152 -4.93 -2.39 -16.44
CA ASP A 152 -6.14 -1.67 -16.81
C ASP A 152 -7.15 -1.66 -15.67
N THR A 153 -7.37 -2.81 -15.03
CA THR A 153 -8.41 -2.96 -13.99
C THR A 153 -7.90 -2.85 -12.56
N GLY A 154 -6.62 -3.18 -12.33
CA GLY A 154 -6.06 -3.32 -10.98
C GLY A 154 -6.39 -4.66 -10.32
N ASP A 155 -6.98 -5.62 -11.04
CA ASP A 155 -7.28 -6.95 -10.49
C ASP A 155 -6.00 -7.77 -10.30
N VAL A 156 -5.92 -8.54 -9.22
CA VAL A 156 -4.84 -9.51 -9.01
C VAL A 156 -5.00 -10.66 -10.00
N LYS A 157 -3.99 -10.90 -10.84
CA LYS A 157 -3.96 -11.99 -11.83
C LYS A 157 -3.32 -13.26 -11.29
N TRP A 158 -2.32 -13.11 -10.44
CA TRP A 158 -1.65 -14.21 -9.74
C TRP A 158 -0.91 -13.67 -8.51
N TYR A 159 -0.62 -14.57 -7.58
CA TYR A 159 0.20 -14.32 -6.40
C TYR A 159 1.00 -15.57 -6.02
N MET A 160 2.09 -15.40 -5.27
CA MET A 160 2.93 -16.47 -4.73
C MET A 160 3.56 -16.11 -3.40
#